data_AF-A0A3D5CWI4-F1
#
_entry.id   AF-A0A3D5CWI4-F1
#
_cell.length_a   1.000
_cell.length_b   1.000
_cell.length_c   1.000
_cell.angle_alpha   90.00
_cell.angle_beta   90.00
_cell.angle_gamma   90.00
#
_symmetry.space_group_name_H-M   'P 1'
#
loop_
_entity.id
_entity.type
_entity.pdbx_description
1 polymer ?
#
loop_
_entity_poly.entity_id
_entity_poly.type
_entity_poly.pdbx_seq_one_letter_code
_entity_poly.pdbx_strand_id
1 'polypeptide(L)'
;MKIARIFAVFGLLLLCYAGFWYWQSLTEAEPISPQSDVAQAINQCDLIASKAAAGLPEVLPFQKLEKAARQSRVLDRCMQDRGYEQNPAWVTQANQQASRIAHEQGISEAEAYETLRRQAMLNAQPGATGYWRKPA
;
A
#
# COMPACT_ATOMS: atom_id res chain seq x y z
N MET A 1 17.74 -45.30 -35.11
CA MET A 1 16.31 -44.96 -34.94
C MET A 1 15.91 -44.52 -33.52
N LYS A 2 16.48 -45.06 -32.43
CA LYS A 2 16.10 -44.67 -31.05
C LYS A 2 16.55 -43.26 -30.66
N ILE A 3 17.76 -42.86 -31.07
CA ILE A 3 18.36 -41.55 -30.75
C ILE A 3 17.61 -40.39 -31.40
N ALA A 4 17.17 -40.55 -32.65
CA ALA A 4 16.37 -39.53 -33.35
C ALA A 4 15.01 -39.25 -32.68
N ARG A 5 14.40 -40.28 -32.08
CA ARG A 5 13.15 -40.11 -31.30
C ARG A 5 13.38 -39.35 -29.99
N ILE A 6 14.54 -39.53 -29.36
CA ILE A 6 14.90 -38.80 -28.13
C ILE A 6 15.08 -37.31 -28.44
N PHE A 7 15.79 -36.97 -29.53
CA PHE A 7 15.94 -35.57 -29.94
C PHE A 7 14.62 -34.90 -30.34
N ALA A 8 13.71 -35.63 -30.99
CA ALA A 8 12.37 -35.12 -31.31
C ALA A 8 11.55 -34.80 -30.05
N VAL A 9 11.60 -35.66 -29.03
CA VAL A 9 10.91 -35.44 -27.75
C VAL A 9 11.52 -34.25 -27.00
N PHE A 10 12.85 -34.14 -26.97
CA PHE A 10 13.53 -33.00 -26.35
C PHE A 10 13.22 -31.67 -27.06
N GLY A 11 13.18 -31.66 -28.39
CA GLY A 11 12.80 -30.48 -29.16
C GLY A 11 11.36 -30.03 -28.87
N LEU A 12 10.44 -30.98 -28.74
CA LEU A 12 9.04 -30.69 -28.43
C LEU A 12 8.86 -30.16 -27.01
N LEU A 13 9.58 -30.73 -26.03
CA LEU A 13 9.61 -30.22 -24.65
C LEU A 13 10.14 -28.79 -24.57
N LEU A 14 11.21 -28.47 -25.30
CA LEU A 14 11.77 -27.12 -25.33
C LEU A 14 10.81 -26.11 -25.95
N LEU A 15 10.10 -26.48 -27.02
CA LEU A 15 9.08 -25.63 -27.64
C LEU A 15 7.89 -25.38 -26.71
N CYS A 16 7.41 -26.40 -26.00
CA CYS A 16 6.36 -26.24 -24.99
C CYS A 16 6.80 -25.35 -23.84
N TYR A 17 8.04 -25.50 -23.36
CA TYR A 17 8.59 -24.68 -22.28
C TYR A 17 8.73 -23.21 -22.69
N ALA A 18 9.27 -22.94 -23.89
CA ALA A 18 9.37 -21.59 -24.42
C ALA A 18 7.98 -20.96 -24.66
N GLY A 19 7.03 -21.74 -25.18
CA GLY A 19 5.64 -21.29 -25.37
C GLY A 19 4.96 -20.95 -24.04
N PHE A 20 5.18 -21.75 -22.99
CA PHE A 20 4.64 -21.48 -21.65
C PHE A 20 5.21 -20.19 -21.05
N TRP A 21 6.53 -19.99 -21.13
CA TRP A 21 7.18 -18.75 -20.68
C TRP A 21 6.71 -17.52 -21.46
N TYR A 22 6.56 -17.65 -22.78
CA TYR A 22 6.05 -16.57 -23.61
C TYR A 22 4.58 -16.24 -23.30
N TRP A 23 3.76 -17.26 -23.04
CA TRP A 23 2.38 -17.05 -22.61
C TRP A 23 2.31 -16.34 -21.26
N GLN A 24 3.13 -16.76 -20.29
CA GLN A 24 3.21 -16.14 -18.98
C GLN A 24 3.60 -14.65 -19.09
N SER A 25 4.59 -14.32 -19.92
CA SER A 25 5.02 -12.93 -20.11
C SER A 25 3.96 -12.04 -20.74
N LEU A 26 3.05 -12.61 -21.56
CA LEU A 26 1.91 -11.87 -22.11
C LEU A 26 0.79 -11.66 -21.08
N THR A 27 0.64 -12.57 -20.12
CA THR A 27 -0.39 -12.48 -19.07
C THR A 27 0.02 -11.63 -17.86
N GLU A 28 1.31 -11.35 -17.67
CA GLU A 28 1.83 -10.50 -16.58
C GLU A 28 1.74 -8.99 -16.85
N ALA A 29 1.10 -8.57 -17.95
CA ALA A 29 0.66 -7.19 -18.09
C ALA A 29 -0.56 -6.97 -17.19
N GLU A 30 -0.33 -6.73 -15.89
CA GLU A 30 -1.35 -6.11 -15.05
C GLU A 30 -1.89 -4.88 -15.80
N PRO A 31 -3.22 -4.75 -15.97
CA PRO A 31 -3.76 -3.54 -16.56
C PRO A 31 -3.31 -2.38 -15.68
N ILE A 32 -2.47 -1.50 -16.23
CA ILE A 32 -2.13 -0.22 -15.62
C ILE A 32 -3.45 0.55 -15.55
N SER A 33 -4.24 0.29 -14.50
CA SER A 33 -5.38 1.12 -14.17
C SER A 33 -4.84 2.55 -14.04
N PRO A 34 -5.47 3.54 -14.68
CA PRO A 34 -5.02 4.92 -14.53
C PRO A 34 -5.06 5.23 -13.04
N GLN A 35 -3.87 5.40 -12.46
CA GLN A 35 -3.71 5.63 -11.04
C GLN A 35 -4.48 6.91 -10.69
N SER A 36 -5.41 6.83 -9.74
CA SER A 36 -6.20 7.98 -9.35
C SER A 36 -5.29 9.11 -8.85
N ASP A 37 -5.68 10.38 -9.06
CA ASP A 37 -4.87 11.54 -8.64
C ASP A 37 -4.46 11.45 -7.16
N VAL A 38 -5.38 10.95 -6.31
CA VAL A 38 -5.12 10.71 -4.88
C VAL A 38 -4.09 9.61 -4.67
N ALA A 39 -4.13 8.51 -5.42
CA ALA A 39 -3.14 7.45 -5.34
C ALA A 39 -1.75 7.96 -5.76
N GLN A 40 -1.67 8.78 -6.80
CA GLN A 40 -0.39 9.36 -7.22
C GLN A 40 0.16 10.33 -6.16
N ALA A 41 -0.70 11.16 -5.57
CA ALA A 41 -0.32 12.05 -4.48
C ALA A 41 0.18 11.28 -3.26
N ILE A 42 -0.53 10.23 -2.84
CA ILE A 42 -0.12 9.35 -1.73
C ILE A 42 1.26 8.76 -2.01
N ASN A 43 1.49 8.16 -3.18
CA ASN A 43 2.77 7.56 -3.50
C ASN A 43 3.93 8.56 -3.44
N GLN A 44 3.73 9.77 -3.98
CA GLN A 44 4.75 10.81 -3.94
C GLN A 44 5.01 11.30 -2.50
N CYS A 45 3.96 11.48 -1.72
CA CYS A 45 4.08 11.93 -0.34
C CYS A 45 4.64 10.85 0.60
N ASP A 46 4.38 9.57 0.34
CA ASP A 46 4.94 8.45 1.10
C ASP A 46 6.46 8.30 0.86
N LEU A 47 6.91 8.50 -0.38
CA LEU A 47 8.34 8.57 -0.69
C LEU A 47 9.05 9.71 0.06
N ILE A 48 8.39 10.87 0.20
CA ILE A 48 8.92 12.00 0.97
C ILE A 48 8.93 11.67 2.47
N ALA A 49 7.84 11.09 2.98
CA ALA A 49 7.69 10.72 4.38
C ALA A 49 8.71 9.67 4.82
N SER A 50 8.88 8.61 4.03
CA SER A 50 9.87 7.57 4.27
C SER A 50 11.30 8.12 4.29
N LYS A 51 11.65 8.97 3.33
CA LYS A 51 12.96 9.64 3.28
C LYS A 51 13.19 10.56 4.50
N ALA A 52 12.17 11.30 4.94
CA ALA A 52 12.27 12.20 6.09
C ALA A 52 12.50 11.46 7.43
N ALA A 53 12.10 10.19 7.49
CA ALA A 53 12.22 9.35 8.67
C ALA A 53 13.34 8.29 8.57
N ALA A 54 14.05 8.21 7.45
CA ALA A 54 15.02 7.15 7.19
C ALA A 54 16.21 7.12 8.16
N GLY A 55 16.59 8.28 8.70
CA GLY A 55 17.71 8.40 9.66
C GLY A 55 17.34 8.10 11.12
N LEU A 56 16.07 7.79 11.42
CA LEU A 56 15.66 7.49 12.79
C LEU A 56 16.02 6.05 13.18
N PRO A 57 16.50 5.82 14.41
CA PRO A 57 16.71 4.46 14.92
C PRO A 57 15.37 3.72 15.05
N GLU A 58 15.39 2.39 14.97
CA GLU A 58 14.21 1.51 15.10
C GLU A 58 14.46 0.28 15.99
N VAL A 59 15.50 0.36 16.84
CA VAL A 59 15.92 -0.79 17.66
C VAL A 59 14.90 -1.08 18.74
N LEU A 60 14.41 -0.03 19.40
CA LEU A 60 13.47 -0.14 20.51
C LEU A 60 12.02 0.02 20.01
N PRO A 61 11.04 -0.63 20.67
CA PRO A 61 9.63 -0.55 20.26
C PRO A 61 9.11 0.89 20.13
N PHE A 62 9.44 1.78 21.08
CA PHE A 62 9.01 3.17 21.01
C PHE A 62 9.62 3.94 19.83
N GLN A 63 10.83 3.58 19.40
CA GLN A 63 11.50 4.22 18.26
C GLN A 63 10.80 3.87 16.95
N LYS A 64 10.29 2.64 16.83
CA LYS A 64 9.44 2.24 15.69
C LYS A 64 8.15 3.07 15.64
N LEU A 65 7.53 3.30 16.80
CA LEU A 65 6.35 4.16 16.91
C LEU A 65 6.68 5.62 16.56
N GLU A 66 7.81 6.15 17.05
CA GLU A 66 8.27 7.49 16.74
C GLU A 66 8.53 7.69 15.24
N LYS A 67 9.21 6.75 14.59
CA LYS A 67 9.44 6.81 13.15
C LYS A 67 8.13 6.78 12.38
N ALA A 68 7.21 5.88 12.72
CA ALA A 68 5.90 5.81 12.07
C ALA A 68 5.08 7.09 12.28
N ALA A 69 5.14 7.69 13.48
CA ALA A 69 4.49 8.97 13.76
C ALA A 69 5.11 10.13 12.97
N ARG A 70 6.43 10.12 12.75
CA ARG A 70 7.10 11.12 11.91
C ARG A 70 6.75 10.97 10.44
N GLN A 71 6.68 9.73 9.95
CA GLN A 71 6.22 9.43 8.60
C GLN A 71 4.79 9.91 8.38
N SER A 72 3.86 9.55 9.27
CA SER A 72 2.46 9.98 9.14
C SER A 72 2.34 11.50 9.17
N ARG A 73 3.08 12.20 10.04
CA ARG A 73 3.06 13.67 10.07
C ARG A 73 3.54 14.32 8.77
N VAL A 74 4.60 13.78 8.16
CA VAL A 74 5.13 14.31 6.89
C VAL A 74 4.19 14.00 5.73
N LEU A 75 3.65 12.77 5.69
CA LEU A 75 2.64 12.36 4.71
C LEU A 75 1.41 13.27 4.78
N ASP A 76 0.91 13.53 6.00
CA ASP A 76 -0.26 14.39 6.25
C ASP A 76 -0.03 15.82 5.75
N ARG A 77 1.12 16.41 6.11
CA ARG A 77 1.50 17.74 5.63
C ARG A 77 1.58 17.79 4.10
N CYS A 78 2.24 16.81 3.48
CA CYS A 78 2.40 16.76 2.03
C CYS A 78 1.06 16.63 1.30
N MET A 79 0.13 15.84 1.84
CA MET A 79 -1.21 15.70 1.28
C MET A 79 -2.03 17.00 1.42
N GLN A 80 -1.94 17.67 2.57
CA GLN A 80 -2.55 18.98 2.80
C GLN A 80 -2.01 20.05 1.85
N ASP A 81 -0.70 20.09 1.61
CA ASP A 81 -0.07 21.02 0.67
C ASP A 81 -0.54 20.77 -0.79
N ARG A 82 -1.06 19.57 -1.09
CA ARG A 82 -1.67 19.20 -2.37
C ARG A 82 -3.19 19.39 -2.41
N GLY A 83 -3.77 19.97 -1.35
CA GLY A 83 -5.19 20.26 -1.23
C GLY A 83 -6.05 19.08 -0.80
N TYR A 84 -5.47 18.03 -0.23
CA TYR A 84 -6.25 16.94 0.37
C TYR A 84 -6.44 17.17 1.87
N GLU A 85 -7.61 16.81 2.37
CA GLU A 85 -7.97 16.90 3.78
C GLU A 85 -8.44 15.55 4.30
N GLN A 86 -8.41 15.38 5.63
CA GLN A 86 -9.04 14.24 6.28
C GLN A 86 -10.56 14.25 6.02
N ASN A 87 -11.10 13.09 5.67
CA ASN A 87 -12.52 12.90 5.44
C ASN A 87 -13.28 12.67 6.76
N PRO A 88 -14.21 13.56 7.17
CA PRO A 88 -14.98 13.39 8.40
C PRO A 88 -15.83 12.11 8.45
N ALA A 89 -16.29 11.61 7.28
CA ALA A 89 -17.02 10.36 7.20
C ALA A 89 -16.15 9.16 7.59
N TRP A 90 -14.89 9.16 7.12
CA TRP A 90 -13.90 8.16 7.53
C TRP A 90 -13.62 8.24 9.03
N VAL A 91 -13.47 9.46 9.60
CA VAL A 91 -13.21 9.65 11.04
C VAL A 91 -14.32 9.02 11.90
N THR A 92 -15.58 9.25 11.52
CA THR A 92 -16.73 8.68 12.25
C THR A 92 -16.69 7.16 12.25
N GLN A 93 -16.41 6.54 11.09
CA GLN A 93 -16.29 5.08 10.97
C GLN A 93 -15.09 4.54 11.74
N ALA A 94 -13.94 5.21 11.66
CA ALA A 94 -12.72 4.82 12.33
C ALA A 94 -12.87 4.86 13.86
N ASN A 95 -13.58 5.85 14.41
CA ASN A 95 -13.86 5.93 15.85
C ASN A 95 -14.69 4.74 16.34
N GLN A 96 -15.71 4.34 15.60
CA GLN A 96 -16.53 3.16 15.94
C GLN A 96 -15.71 1.87 15.87
N GLN A 97 -14.84 1.75 14.86
CA GLN A 97 -13.98 0.59 14.69
C GLN A 97 -12.86 0.53 15.74
N ALA A 98 -12.30 1.68 16.14
CA ALA A 98 -11.23 1.78 17.12
C ALA A 98 -11.65 1.21 18.48
N SER A 99 -12.86 1.52 18.95
CA SER A 99 -13.37 0.99 20.23
C SER A 99 -13.47 -0.55 20.22
N ARG A 100 -13.97 -1.13 19.12
CA ARG A 100 -14.00 -2.59 18.94
C ARG A 100 -12.60 -3.21 18.94
N ILE A 101 -11.69 -2.65 18.16
CA ILE A 101 -10.30 -3.12 18.05
C ILE A 101 -9.56 -3.02 19.38
N ALA A 102 -9.76 -1.92 20.11
CA ALA A 102 -9.16 -1.70 21.42
C ALA A 102 -9.55 -2.80 22.41
N HIS A 103 -10.84 -3.16 22.44
CA HIS A 103 -11.35 -4.25 23.26
C HIS A 103 -10.79 -5.62 22.81
N GLU A 104 -10.80 -5.92 21.52
CA GLU A 104 -10.33 -7.20 20.97
C GLU A 104 -8.83 -7.43 21.16
N GLN A 105 -8.03 -6.37 21.09
CA GLN A 105 -6.56 -6.44 21.13
C GLN A 105 -5.98 -6.05 22.50
N GLY A 106 -6.80 -5.58 23.43
CA GLY A 106 -6.33 -5.13 24.75
C GLY A 106 -5.42 -3.90 24.68
N ILE A 107 -5.65 -3.01 23.71
CA ILE A 107 -4.90 -1.76 23.51
C ILE A 107 -5.78 -0.55 23.80
N SER A 108 -5.18 0.64 23.87
CA SER A 108 -5.97 1.87 24.02
C SER A 108 -6.77 2.18 22.76
N GLU A 109 -7.95 2.82 22.92
CA GLU A 109 -8.74 3.29 21.76
C GLU A 109 -7.96 4.27 20.89
N ALA A 110 -7.11 5.11 21.50
CA ALA A 110 -6.24 6.02 20.77
C ALA A 110 -5.21 5.28 19.90
N GLU A 111 -4.60 4.21 20.41
CA GLU A 111 -3.65 3.39 19.65
C GLU A 111 -4.32 2.61 18.52
N ALA A 112 -5.53 2.08 18.78
CA ALA A 112 -6.35 1.45 17.76
C ALA A 112 -6.68 2.45 16.64
N TYR A 113 -7.11 3.66 17.00
CA TYR A 113 -7.42 4.73 16.05
C TYR A 113 -6.18 5.14 15.23
N GLU A 114 -5.04 5.39 15.87
CA GLU A 114 -3.81 5.78 15.16
C GLU A 114 -3.28 4.67 14.23
N THR A 115 -3.54 3.41 14.55
CA THR A 115 -3.23 2.29 13.67
C THR A 115 -4.13 2.27 12.43
N LEU A 116 -5.44 2.45 12.60
CA LEU A 116 -6.38 2.60 11.48
C LEU A 116 -6.03 3.80 10.60
N ARG A 117 -5.70 4.93 11.22
CA ARG A 117 -5.30 6.17 10.54
C ARG A 117 -4.09 5.97 9.66
N ARG A 118 -3.01 5.41 10.19
CA ARG A 118 -1.76 5.18 9.43
C ARG A 118 -2.01 4.28 8.22
N GLN A 119 -2.81 3.23 8.37
CA GLN A 119 -3.17 2.34 7.26
C GLN A 119 -4.01 3.07 6.21
N ALA A 120 -5.03 3.80 6.64
CA ALA A 120 -5.95 4.48 5.73
C ALA A 120 -5.28 5.63 4.96
N MET A 121 -4.29 6.30 5.54
CA MET A 121 -3.51 7.35 4.85
C MET A 121 -2.75 6.84 3.61
N LEU A 122 -2.38 5.57 3.58
CA LEU A 122 -1.69 4.93 2.46
C LEU A 122 -2.65 4.25 1.47
N ASN A 123 -3.92 4.13 1.83
CA ASN A 123 -4.93 3.49 1.00
C ASN A 123 -5.60 4.52 0.10
N ALA A 124 -5.41 4.38 -1.20
CA ALA A 124 -5.95 5.30 -2.21
C ALA A 124 -7.43 5.05 -2.55
N GLN A 125 -8.26 4.72 -1.55
CA GLN A 125 -9.68 4.49 -1.74
C GLN A 125 -10.35 5.80 -2.18
N PRO A 126 -10.89 5.90 -3.41
CA PRO A 126 -11.54 7.11 -3.86
C PRO A 126 -12.93 7.27 -3.23
N GLY A 127 -13.37 8.52 -3.05
CA GLY A 127 -14.76 8.85 -2.70
C GLY A 127 -15.06 8.98 -1.21
N ALA A 128 -16.33 8.80 -0.84
CA ALA A 128 -16.88 9.14 0.48
C ALA A 128 -16.33 8.31 1.65
N THR A 129 -15.68 7.19 1.38
CA THR A 129 -15.15 6.26 2.40
C THR A 129 -13.63 6.32 2.55
N GLY A 130 -12.91 7.01 1.65
CA GLY A 130 -11.47 7.17 1.72
C GLY A 130 -11.03 8.14 2.82
N TYR A 131 -9.82 7.96 3.34
CA TYR A 131 -9.23 8.87 4.33
C TYR A 131 -9.03 10.28 3.77
N TRP A 132 -8.53 10.37 2.53
CA TRP A 132 -8.26 11.62 1.85
C TRP A 132 -9.45 12.04 0.99
N ARG A 133 -9.88 13.30 1.17
CA ARG A 133 -10.83 13.96 0.29
C ARG A 133 -10.24 15.27 -0.23
N LYS A 134 -10.63 15.68 -1.43
CA LYS A 134 -10.37 17.04 -1.92
C LYS A 134 -11.63 17.86 -1.66
N PRO A 135 -11.57 18.99 -0.92
CA PRO A 135 -12.71 19.89 -0.84
C PRO A 135 -13.03 20.39 -2.26
N ALA A 136 -14.34 20.41 -2.58
CA ALA A 136 -14.84 20.85 -3.88
C ALA A 136 -14.56 22.33 -4.12
#